data_AF-A0A7S2WAM6-F1
#
_entry.id   AF-A0A7S2WAM6-F1
#
_cell.length_a   1.000
_cell.length_b   1.000
_cell.length_c   1.000
_cell.angle_alpha   90.00
_cell.angle_beta   90.00
_cell.angle_gamma   90.00
#
_symmetry.space_group_name_H-M   'P 1'
#
loop_
_entity.id
_entity.type
_entity.pdbx_description
1 polymer ?
#
loop_
_entity_poly.entity_id
_entity_poly.type
_entity_poly.pdbx_seq_one_letter_code
_entity_poly.pdbx_strand_id
1 'polypeptide(L)'
;MPPKKKGKKKKAEDASASGSSENKFSALAELRKMAQRDAEPSYVTLDLKLMNWDFMNSTLRVKTSMRLFQIKDEIQRRHGLVKNLVLCKGVFSEVNELKDDMATLEDLGFPGAMEDEKPVSATIYYDFKAQDHDDPLLLVRNSKGEDEDADE
;
A
#
# COMPACT_ATOMS: atom_id res chain seq x y z
N MET A 1 1.77 -66.97 50.02
CA MET A 1 2.14 -66.22 48.80
C MET A 1 1.21 -66.65 47.65
N PRO A 2 0.21 -65.83 47.29
CA PRO A 2 -0.70 -66.04 46.15
C PRO A 2 -0.26 -65.20 44.93
N PRO A 3 -0.92 -65.27 43.74
CA PRO A 3 -1.22 -66.45 42.93
C PRO A 3 -0.84 -66.29 41.43
N LYS A 4 -0.82 -67.40 40.68
CA LYS A 4 -0.80 -67.45 39.21
C LYS A 4 -2.08 -66.84 38.59
N LYS A 5 -1.98 -66.09 37.50
CA LYS A 5 -3.12 -65.84 36.57
C LYS A 5 -2.66 -65.75 35.10
N LYS A 6 -3.41 -66.46 34.25
CA LYS A 6 -3.17 -66.77 32.84
C LYS A 6 -4.11 -65.90 31.97
N GLY A 7 -3.56 -65.24 30.94
CA GLY A 7 -4.22 -64.86 29.67
C GLY A 7 -5.08 -63.59 29.61
N LYS A 8 -4.84 -62.72 28.61
CA LYS A 8 -5.77 -62.44 27.48
C LYS A 8 -5.17 -61.43 26.48
N LYS A 9 -5.19 -61.78 25.19
CA LYS A 9 -4.97 -60.93 24.00
C LYS A 9 -5.88 -59.69 24.03
N LYS A 10 -5.36 -58.50 23.68
CA LYS A 10 -6.14 -57.38 23.13
C LYS A 10 -5.35 -56.67 22.02
N LYS A 11 -6.06 -56.51 20.89
CA LYS A 11 -5.71 -55.83 19.64
C LYS A 11 -6.49 -54.51 19.65
N ALA A 12 -5.82 -53.39 19.39
CA ALA A 12 -6.34 -52.04 19.07
C ALA A 12 -5.09 -51.11 19.12
N GLU A 13 -4.90 -50.08 18.30
CA GLU A 13 -5.64 -49.50 17.19
C GLU A 13 -4.66 -48.59 16.43
N ASP A 14 -5.03 -48.32 15.19
CA ASP A 14 -4.39 -47.40 14.24
C ASP A 14 -4.20 -45.99 14.81
N ALA A 15 -3.06 -45.37 14.52
CA ALA A 15 -2.94 -43.91 14.48
C ALA A 15 -1.83 -43.53 13.51
N SER A 16 -2.18 -43.65 12.22
CA SER A 16 -1.54 -42.95 11.11
C SER A 16 -1.32 -41.47 11.44
N ALA A 17 -0.09 -41.10 11.77
CA ALA A 17 0.36 -39.71 11.84
C ALA A 17 0.61 -39.18 10.43
N SER A 18 -0.46 -38.94 9.69
CA SER A 18 -0.43 -38.26 8.39
C SER A 18 -1.68 -37.40 8.26
N GLY A 19 -1.61 -36.16 8.75
CA GLY A 19 -2.69 -35.20 8.56
C GLY A 19 -2.72 -34.10 9.60
N SER A 20 -1.78 -33.15 9.53
CA SER A 20 -1.98 -31.86 10.22
C SER A 20 -1.08 -30.75 9.68
N SER A 21 -1.10 -30.56 8.36
CA SER A 21 -0.54 -29.35 7.73
C SER A 21 -1.62 -28.39 7.21
N GLU A 22 -2.86 -28.87 7.02
CA GLU A 22 -3.96 -28.03 6.50
C GLU A 22 -4.59 -27.11 7.56
N ASN A 23 -4.57 -27.50 8.85
CA ASN A 23 -5.18 -26.69 9.92
C ASN A 23 -4.36 -25.47 10.35
N LYS A 24 -3.06 -25.42 10.06
CA LYS A 24 -2.24 -24.24 10.37
C LYS A 24 -2.47 -23.11 9.37
N PHE A 25 -2.72 -23.46 8.11
CA PHE A 25 -3.01 -22.47 7.06
C PHE A 25 -4.39 -21.84 7.25
N SER A 26 -5.40 -22.60 7.68
CA SER A 26 -6.73 -22.05 7.97
C SER A 26 -6.72 -21.15 9.20
N ALA A 27 -6.05 -21.54 10.28
CA ALA A 27 -5.92 -20.72 11.49
C ALA A 27 -5.17 -19.41 11.23
N LEU A 28 -4.13 -19.43 10.40
CA LEU A 28 -3.38 -18.22 10.02
C LEU A 28 -4.18 -17.33 9.05
N ALA A 29 -5.00 -17.93 8.18
CA ALA A 29 -5.94 -17.20 7.33
C ALA A 29 -7.10 -16.58 8.11
N GLU A 30 -7.59 -17.24 9.16
CA GLU A 30 -8.61 -16.69 10.06
C GLU A 30 -8.06 -15.59 10.96
N LEU A 31 -6.83 -15.75 11.48
CA LEU A 31 -6.14 -14.68 12.23
C LEU A 31 -5.92 -13.45 11.35
N ARG A 32 -5.60 -13.64 10.07
CA ARG A 32 -5.48 -12.55 9.09
C ARG A 32 -6.81 -11.88 8.78
N LYS A 33 -7.91 -12.66 8.68
CA LYS A 33 -9.26 -12.14 8.51
C LYS A 33 -9.77 -11.39 9.74
N MET A 34 -9.40 -11.80 10.95
CA MET A 34 -9.71 -11.07 12.19
C MET A 34 -8.88 -9.79 12.31
N ALA A 35 -7.58 -9.83 12.00
CA ALA A 35 -6.74 -8.63 11.94
C ALA A 35 -7.23 -7.62 10.88
N GLN A 36 -7.92 -8.08 9.83
CA GLN A 36 -8.59 -7.22 8.85
C GLN A 36 -9.93 -6.65 9.32
N ARG A 37 -10.58 -7.24 10.33
CA ARG A 37 -11.85 -6.75 10.89
C ARG A 37 -11.65 -5.65 11.93
N ASP A 38 -10.54 -5.66 12.66
CA ASP A 38 -10.23 -4.64 13.68
C ASP A 38 -9.54 -3.39 13.10
N ALA A 39 -9.20 -3.39 11.82
CA ALA A 39 -8.74 -2.21 11.10
C ALA A 39 -9.95 -1.41 10.62
N GLU A 40 -10.67 -0.76 11.54
CA GLU A 40 -11.66 0.24 11.14
C GLU A 40 -10.97 1.26 10.23
N PRO A 41 -11.46 1.43 8.99
CA PRO A 41 -10.74 2.19 7.99
C PRO A 41 -10.75 3.66 8.39
N SER A 42 -9.68 4.08 9.05
CA SER A 42 -9.41 5.48 9.32
C SER A 42 -9.07 6.15 7.99
N TYR A 43 -9.80 7.22 7.68
CA TYR A 43 -9.63 8.00 6.47
C TYR A 43 -9.02 9.36 6.81
N VAL A 44 -8.19 9.86 5.90
CA VAL A 44 -7.66 11.21 5.94
C VAL A 44 -7.84 11.86 4.57
N THR A 45 -8.24 13.12 4.57
CA THR A 45 -8.33 13.92 3.34
C THR A 45 -7.02 14.68 3.18
N LEU A 46 -6.23 14.33 2.17
CA LEU A 46 -4.97 14.99 1.88
C LEU A 46 -5.19 16.09 0.84
N ASP A 47 -4.90 17.32 1.23
CA ASP A 47 -4.82 18.45 0.31
C ASP A 47 -3.40 18.54 -0.22
N LEU A 48 -3.20 18.02 -1.42
CA LEU A 48 -1.94 18.08 -2.15
C LEU A 48 -1.81 19.47 -2.78
N LYS A 49 -0.89 20.29 -2.28
CA LYS A 49 -0.59 21.61 -2.82
C LYS A 49 0.76 21.64 -3.53
N LEU A 50 0.77 22.05 -4.78
CA LEU A 50 2.02 22.22 -5.51
C LEU A 50 2.59 23.60 -5.21
N MET A 51 3.87 23.68 -4.84
CA MET A 51 4.44 24.90 -4.23
C MET A 51 4.32 26.17 -5.08
N ASN A 52 4.37 26.04 -6.42
CA ASN A 52 4.38 27.19 -7.33
C ASN A 52 3.10 27.36 -8.15
N TRP A 53 2.17 26.39 -8.13
CA TRP A 53 0.98 26.41 -8.99
C TRP A 53 -0.26 25.86 -8.29
N ASP A 54 -1.07 26.79 -7.75
CA ASP A 54 -2.32 26.45 -7.05
C ASP A 54 -3.40 25.80 -7.93
N PHE A 55 -3.31 25.96 -9.26
CA PHE A 55 -4.22 25.30 -10.20
C PHE A 55 -4.09 23.76 -10.17
N MET A 56 -2.94 23.25 -9.74
CA MET A 56 -2.67 21.81 -9.62
C MET A 56 -2.90 21.27 -8.21
N ASN A 57 -3.59 22.02 -7.38
CA ASN A 57 -4.00 21.55 -6.06
C ASN A 57 -5.06 20.45 -6.22
N SER A 58 -4.87 19.34 -5.54
CA SER A 58 -5.81 18.22 -5.59
C SER A 58 -6.09 17.68 -4.21
N THR A 59 -7.33 17.28 -3.99
CA THR A 59 -7.77 16.70 -2.73
C THR A 59 -7.91 15.20 -2.92
N LEU A 60 -7.24 14.40 -2.09
CA LEU A 60 -7.25 12.95 -2.17
C LEU A 60 -7.69 12.36 -0.82
N ARG A 61 -8.82 11.65 -0.81
CA ARG A 61 -9.25 10.89 0.38
C ARG A 61 -8.58 9.53 0.37
N VAL A 62 -7.73 9.28 1.36
CA VAL A 62 -6.95 8.05 1.47
C VAL A 62 -7.16 7.38 2.82
N LYS A 63 -6.86 6.08 2.89
CA LYS A 63 -6.81 5.37 4.16
C LYS A 63 -5.51 5.70 4.87
N THR A 64 -5.52 5.78 6.18
CA THR A 64 -4.30 6.03 6.97
C THR A 64 -3.30 4.88 6.90
N SER A 65 -3.76 3.66 6.62
CA SER A 65 -2.90 2.50 6.31
C SER A 65 -2.18 2.60 4.96
N MET A 66 -2.48 3.61 4.15
CA MET A 66 -1.81 3.87 2.88
C MET A 66 -0.37 4.32 3.12
N ARG A 67 0.55 3.87 2.26
CA ARG A 67 1.98 4.20 2.34
C ARG A 67 2.31 5.41 1.48
N LEU A 68 3.38 6.12 1.85
CA LEU A 68 3.83 7.31 1.14
C LEU A 68 4.10 7.04 -0.36
N PHE A 69 4.68 5.89 -0.71
CA PHE A 69 4.96 5.57 -2.12
C PHE A 69 3.68 5.57 -2.99
N GLN A 70 2.54 5.20 -2.43
CA GLN A 70 1.28 5.16 -3.17
C GLN A 70 0.76 6.57 -3.46
N ILE A 71 1.05 7.53 -2.57
CA ILE A 71 0.76 8.95 -2.81
C ILE A 71 1.70 9.49 -3.90
N LYS A 72 2.99 9.11 -3.86
CA LYS A 72 3.95 9.46 -4.92
C LYS A 72 3.50 8.93 -6.28
N ASP A 73 3.04 7.68 -6.34
CA ASP A 73 2.50 7.06 -7.56
C ASP A 73 1.23 7.77 -8.05
N GLU A 74 0.34 8.18 -7.16
CA GLU A 74 -0.86 8.93 -7.52
C GLU A 74 -0.53 10.33 -8.07
N ILE A 75 0.48 11.00 -7.51
CA ILE A 75 1.00 12.27 -8.04
C ILE A 75 1.64 12.07 -9.41
N GLN A 76 2.46 11.02 -9.58
CA GLN A 76 3.02 10.65 -10.88
C GLN A 76 1.94 10.30 -11.92
N ARG A 77 0.88 9.61 -11.52
CA ARG A 77 -0.24 9.28 -12.42
C ARG A 77 -0.98 10.52 -12.91
N ARG A 78 -1.10 11.55 -12.06
CA ARG A 78 -1.80 12.81 -12.38
C ARG A 78 -0.94 13.77 -13.22
N HIS A 79 0.34 13.91 -12.86
CA HIS A 79 1.26 14.87 -13.50
C HIS A 79 2.08 14.27 -14.64
N GLY A 80 2.10 12.94 -14.75
CA GLY A 80 2.93 12.21 -15.68
C GLY A 80 4.33 11.94 -15.13
N LEU A 81 5.29 11.85 -16.04
CA LEU A 81 6.68 11.54 -15.69
C LEU A 81 7.33 12.73 -14.98
N VAL A 82 7.40 12.64 -13.66
CA VAL A 82 8.03 13.64 -12.80
C VAL A 82 9.27 13.06 -12.13
N LYS A 83 10.34 13.86 -12.08
CA LYS A 83 11.61 13.53 -11.39
C LYS A 83 11.74 14.35 -10.12
N ASN A 84 12.46 13.80 -9.14
CA ASN A 84 12.76 14.46 -7.86
C ASN A 84 11.50 14.95 -7.12
N LEU A 85 10.49 14.08 -6.97
CA LEU A 85 9.28 14.39 -6.22
C LEU A 85 9.59 14.48 -4.73
N VAL A 86 9.51 15.70 -4.19
CA VAL A 86 9.69 16.00 -2.77
C VAL A 86 8.32 16.28 -2.16
N LEU A 87 8.03 15.64 -1.02
CA LEU A 87 6.78 15.82 -0.27
C LEU A 87 7.09 16.36 1.12
N CYS A 88 6.36 17.37 1.54
CA CYS A 88 6.52 18.04 2.82
C CYS A 88 5.17 18.16 3.52
N LYS A 89 5.12 17.81 4.81
CA LYS A 89 3.90 17.92 5.62
C LYS A 89 3.69 19.36 6.09
N GLY A 90 2.57 19.97 5.75
CA GLY A 90 2.10 21.26 6.29
C GLY A 90 2.88 22.50 5.83
N VAL A 91 4.20 22.52 5.96
CA VAL A 91 5.08 23.59 5.48
C VAL A 91 6.21 22.97 4.68
N PHE A 92 6.54 23.56 3.53
CA PHE A 92 7.68 23.12 2.74
C PHE A 92 8.99 23.47 3.44
N SER A 93 9.55 22.48 4.13
CA SER A 93 10.83 22.57 4.83
C SER A 93 11.44 21.18 4.87
N GLU A 94 12.77 21.09 4.80
CA GLU A 94 13.52 19.82 4.85
C GLU A 94 13.23 19.00 6.11
N VAL A 95 12.84 19.65 7.20
CA VAL A 95 12.48 19.00 8.48
C VAL A 95 11.15 18.26 8.38
N ASN A 96 10.24 18.77 7.55
CA ASN A 96 8.92 18.20 7.32
C ASN A 96 8.88 17.29 6.08
N GLU A 97 10.04 17.02 5.50
CA GLU A 97 10.18 16.21 4.30
C GLU A 97 9.88 14.74 4.60
N LEU A 98 8.95 14.17 3.83
CA LEU A 98 8.54 12.78 3.93
C LEU A 98 9.48 11.94 3.05
N LYS A 99 10.57 11.44 3.67
CA LYS A 99 11.60 10.64 2.99
C LYS A 99 11.31 9.14 2.99
N ASP A 100 10.55 8.67 3.98
CA ASP A 100 10.28 7.24 4.13
C ASP A 100 9.10 6.81 3.27
N ASP A 101 9.39 6.15 2.15
CA ASP A 101 8.41 5.64 1.19
C ASP A 101 7.56 4.49 1.72
N MET A 102 8.09 3.74 2.68
CA MET A 102 7.46 2.55 3.23
C MET A 102 6.63 2.84 4.48
N ALA A 103 6.83 4.00 5.10
CA ALA A 103 6.04 4.48 6.22
C ALA A 103 4.57 4.68 5.83
N THR A 104 3.68 4.36 6.76
CA THR A 104 2.24 4.63 6.62
C THR A 104 1.94 6.09 6.96
N LEU A 105 0.78 6.59 6.52
CA LEU A 105 0.35 7.94 6.90
C LEU A 105 0.20 8.09 8.43
N GLU A 106 -0.16 7.02 9.14
CA GLU A 106 -0.21 7.01 10.61
C GLU A 106 1.17 7.26 11.21
N ASP A 107 2.19 6.56 10.72
CA ASP A 107 3.58 6.69 11.19
C ASP A 107 4.16 8.09 10.92
N LEU A 108 3.72 8.72 9.82
CA LEU A 108 4.09 10.09 9.44
C LEU A 108 3.27 11.15 10.22
N GLY A 109 2.44 10.71 11.15
CA GLY A 109 1.65 11.53 12.06
C GLY A 109 0.47 12.23 11.39
N PHE A 110 -0.09 11.66 10.33
CA PHE A 110 -1.37 12.13 9.79
C PHE A 110 -2.50 11.56 10.67
N PRO A 111 -3.29 12.42 11.35
CA PRO A 111 -4.38 11.93 12.17
C PRO A 111 -5.47 11.35 11.26
N GLY A 112 -5.80 10.08 11.47
CA GLY A 112 -6.98 9.47 10.86
C GLY A 112 -8.24 9.90 11.58
N ALA A 113 -9.32 10.08 10.84
CA ALA A 113 -10.66 10.08 11.41
C ALA A 113 -11.40 8.82 10.97
N MET A 114 -12.23 8.29 11.86
CA MET A 114 -13.21 7.29 11.50
C MET A 114 -14.26 7.91 10.57
N GLU A 115 -14.96 7.07 9.81
CA GLU A 115 -15.98 7.52 8.84
C GLU A 115 -17.14 8.31 9.50
N ASP A 116 -17.40 8.06 10.79
CA ASP A 116 -18.41 8.76 11.59
C ASP A 116 -17.92 10.03 12.30
N GLU A 117 -16.61 10.32 12.26
CA GLU A 117 -16.02 11.49 12.92
C GLU A 117 -15.72 12.63 11.91
N LYS A 118 -15.48 13.85 12.41
CA LYS A 118 -15.17 15.01 11.57
C LYS A 118 -14.03 14.68 10.60
N PRO A 119 -14.18 14.99 9.30
CA PRO A 119 -13.15 14.72 8.32
C PRO A 119 -11.87 15.48 8.67
N VAL A 120 -10.80 14.74 8.96
CA VAL A 120 -9.48 15.33 9.19
C VAL A 120 -8.87 15.63 7.84
N SER A 121 -8.62 16.92 7.59
CA SER A 121 -7.86 17.39 6.43
C SER A 121 -6.41 17.67 6.82
N ALA A 122 -5.48 17.26 5.97
CA ALA A 122 -4.06 17.55 6.14
C ALA A 122 -3.47 18.05 4.83
N THR A 123 -2.72 19.15 4.89
CA THR A 123 -2.08 19.72 3.71
C THR A 123 -0.68 19.11 3.52
N ILE A 124 -0.40 18.65 2.32
CA ILE A 124 0.92 18.20 1.89
C ILE A 124 1.38 19.10 0.77
N TYR A 125 2.51 19.76 0.98
CA TYR A 125 3.19 20.51 -0.06
C TYR A 125 4.09 19.56 -0.84
N TYR A 126 4.04 19.63 -2.16
CA TYR A 126 4.95 18.87 -3.00
C TYR A 126 5.62 19.78 -4.03
N ASP A 127 6.77 19.33 -4.50
CA ASP A 127 7.52 19.93 -5.60
C ASP A 127 8.15 18.83 -6.44
N PHE A 128 8.26 19.07 -7.75
CA PHE A 128 8.83 18.11 -8.68
C PHE A 128 9.49 18.83 -9.85
N LYS A 129 10.44 18.16 -10.51
CA LYS A 129 11.00 18.60 -11.78
C LYS A 129 10.37 17.79 -12.91
N ALA A 130 9.90 18.47 -13.96
CA ALA A 130 9.47 17.79 -15.17
C ALA A 130 10.64 16.95 -15.74
N GLN A 131 10.36 15.75 -16.23
CA GLN A 131 11.36 14.96 -16.95
C GLN A 131 11.65 15.64 -18.30
N ASP A 132 12.93 15.90 -18.58
CA ASP A 132 13.37 16.46 -19.86
C ASP A 132 12.87 15.64 -21.04
N HIS A 133 12.43 16.32 -22.10
CA HIS A 133 11.94 15.74 -23.36
C HIS A 133 13.03 15.02 -24.17
N ASP A 134 14.30 15.11 -23.75
CA ASP A 134 15.47 14.46 -24.36
C ASP A 134 15.66 13.00 -23.94
N ASP A 135 14.62 12.36 -23.39
CA ASP A 135 14.63 10.91 -23.19
C ASP A 135 14.28 10.21 -24.52
N PRO A 136 15.21 9.48 -25.15
CA PRO A 136 14.94 8.80 -26.42
C PRO A 136 13.77 7.79 -26.33
N LEU A 137 13.39 7.33 -25.14
CA LEU A 137 12.20 6.49 -24.94
C LEU A 137 10.87 7.23 -25.13
N LEU A 138 10.86 8.57 -24.98
CA LEU A 138 9.69 9.40 -25.25
C LEU A 138 9.48 9.64 -26.74
N LEU A 139 10.56 9.67 -27.53
CA LEU A 139 10.50 9.85 -28.98
C LEU A 139 10.01 8.58 -29.70
N VAL A 140 10.39 7.40 -29.20
CA VAL A 140 9.99 6.10 -29.79
C VAL A 140 8.49 5.81 -29.62
N ARG A 141 7.84 6.36 -28.59
CA ARG A 141 6.38 6.18 -28.39
C ARG A 141 5.53 7.00 -29.37
N ASN A 142 6.09 8.03 -29.99
CA ASN A 142 5.38 8.89 -30.94
C ASN A 142 5.73 8.57 -32.40
N SER A 143 6.80 7.80 -32.66
CA SER A 143 7.25 7.47 -34.01
C SER A 143 6.65 6.17 -34.57
N LYS A 144 5.55 5.65 -33.99
CA LYS A 144 4.96 4.36 -34.38
C LYS A 144 3.55 4.50 -34.96
N GLY A 145 3.36 5.49 -35.84
CA GLY A 145 2.06 5.79 -36.44
C GLY A 145 2.07 6.24 -37.90
N GLU A 146 3.18 6.13 -38.64
CA GLU A 146 3.26 6.64 -40.03
C GLU A 146 3.99 5.66 -40.98
N ASP A 147 3.62 4.36 -40.98
CA ASP A 147 4.12 3.41 -41.99
C ASP A 147 3.04 2.42 -42.46
N GLU A 148 1.81 2.88 -42.69
CA GLU A 148 0.80 2.11 -43.45
C GLU A 148 0.11 3.05 -44.44
N ASP A 149 0.78 3.40 -45.54
CA ASP A 149 0.18 3.76 -46.83
C ASP A 149 1.30 3.98 -47.87
N ALA A 150 1.94 2.89 -48.32
CA ALA A 150 2.66 2.89 -49.59
C ALA A 150 2.74 1.47 -50.17
N ASP A 151 2.00 1.30 -51.26
CA ASP A 151 2.17 0.34 -52.36
C ASP A 151 1.80 -1.14 -52.12
N GLU A 152 0.62 -1.54 -52.61
CA GLU A 152 0.50 -2.44 -53.78
C GLU A 152 -0.82 -2.24 -54.55
#